data_AF-A0A699X840-F1
#
_entry.id   AF-A0A699X840-F1
#
_cell.length_a   1.000
_cell.length_b   1.000
_cell.length_c   1.000
_cell.angle_alpha   90.00
_cell.angle_beta   90.00
_cell.angle_gamma   90.00
#
_symmetry.space_group_name_H-M   'P 1'
#
loop_
_entity.id
_entity.type
_entity.pdbx_description
1 polymer ?
#
loop_
_entity_poly.entity_id
_entity_poly.type
_entity_poly.pdbx_seq_one_letter_code
_entity_poly.pdbx_strand_id
1 'polypeptide(L)'
;LVVRGYRQEEGIDFKDSLAPVAKMEAIRIFLAYAAHKSFTVFQMDVKTVFLHGTLKEDVYVCQPKGFIDANHPSHVYKLKKVLYGLKQAPR
;
A
#
# COMPACT_ATOMS: atom_id res chain seq x y z
N LEU A 1 -5.23 10.72 6.44
CA LEU A 1 -6.02 9.53 6.80
C LEU A 1 -5.08 8.33 6.84
N VAL A 2 -4.83 7.78 8.02
CA VAL A 2 -4.04 6.55 8.18
C VAL A 2 -5.01 5.45 8.56
N VAL A 3 -5.03 4.37 7.79
CA VAL A 3 -5.92 3.24 8.08
C VAL A 3 -5.26 2.37 9.14
N ARG A 4 -6.05 1.93 10.11
CA ARG A 4 -5.63 1.00 11.15
C ARG A 4 -5.59 -0.42 10.59
N GLY A 5 -4.60 -0.72 9.74
CA GLY A 5 -4.45 -2.01 9.06
C GLY A 5 -4.33 -3.23 9.99
N TYR A 6 -4.09 -3.02 11.29
CA TYR A 6 -4.07 -4.09 12.29
C TYR A 6 -5.45 -4.73 12.55
N ARG A 7 -6.55 -4.09 12.12
CA ARG A 7 -7.91 -4.65 12.21
C ARG A 7 -8.36 -5.38 10.93
N GLN A 8 -7.49 -5.49 9.92
CA GLN A 8 -7.85 -6.20 8.68
C GLN A 8 -7.79 -7.72 8.87
N GLU A 9 -8.90 -8.39 8.55
CA GLU A 9 -9.05 -9.85 8.62
C GLU A 9 -8.73 -10.52 7.27
N GLU A 10 -7.93 -11.58 7.33
CA GLU A 10 -7.55 -12.37 6.14
C GLU A 10 -8.78 -13.14 5.62
N GLY A 11 -9.02 -13.08 4.31
CA GLY A 11 -10.20 -13.67 3.67
C GLY A 11 -11.46 -12.78 3.67
N ILE A 12 -11.47 -11.70 4.45
CA ILE A 12 -12.53 -10.67 4.42
C ILE A 12 -12.01 -9.39 3.77
N ASP A 13 -10.94 -8.82 4.32
CA ASP A 13 -10.40 -7.53 3.87
C ASP A 13 -9.25 -7.65 2.87
N PHE A 14 -8.55 -8.79 2.84
CA PHE A 14 -7.46 -9.08 1.89
C PHE A 14 -7.24 -10.59 1.75
N LYS A 15 -6.90 -11.07 0.55
CA LYS A 15 -6.57 -12.47 0.26
C LYS A 15 -5.08 -12.78 0.33
N ASP A 16 -4.22 -11.86 -0.13
CA ASP A 16 -2.76 -12.07 -0.19
C ASP A 16 -2.02 -10.75 -0.01
N SER A 17 -1.08 -10.70 0.94
CA SER A 17 -0.16 -9.56 1.14
C SER A 17 1.19 -9.87 0.50
N LEU A 18 1.23 -9.88 -0.82
CA LEU A 18 2.48 -10.02 -1.56
C LEU A 18 3.08 -8.63 -1.81
N ALA A 19 3.75 -8.08 -0.80
CA ALA A 19 4.67 -6.97 -1.04
C ALA A 19 5.91 -7.54 -1.77
N PRO A 20 6.22 -7.11 -3.01
CA PRO A 20 7.39 -7.58 -3.72
C PRO A 20 8.64 -6.94 -3.08
N VAL A 21 9.15 -7.55 -2.01
CA VAL A 21 10.46 -7.17 -1.47
C VAL A 21 11.51 -7.79 -2.39
N ALA A 22 12.26 -6.93 -3.09
CA ALA A 22 13.39 -7.39 -3.88
C ALA A 22 14.40 -8.11 -2.96
N LYS A 23 14.78 -9.34 -3.32
CA LYS A 23 15.80 -10.10 -2.58
C LYS A 23 17.14 -9.38 -2.64
N MET A 24 17.85 -9.33 -1.51
CA MET A 24 19.14 -8.63 -1.41
C MET A 24 20.16 -9.19 -2.41
N GLU A 25 20.12 -10.50 -2.66
CA GLU A 25 20.95 -11.19 -3.65
C GLU A 25 20.70 -10.66 -5.06
N ALA A 26 19.43 -10.45 -5.42
CA ALA A 26 19.05 -9.92 -6.73
C ALA A 26 19.51 -8.45 -6.89
N ILE A 27 19.39 -7.65 -5.83
CA ILE A 27 19.89 -6.26 -5.81
C ILE A 27 21.40 -6.23 -6.02
N ARG A 28 22.15 -7.10 -5.31
CA ARG A 28 23.61 -7.18 -5.44
C ARG A 28 24.04 -7.58 -6.85
N ILE A 29 23.39 -8.58 -7.45
CA ILE A 29 23.66 -9.00 -8.83
C ILE A 29 23.37 -7.87 -9.81
N PHE A 30 22.23 -7.18 -9.65
CA PHE A 30 21.86 -6.03 -10.49
C PHE A 30 22.89 -4.91 -10.40
N LEU A 31 23.32 -4.52 -9.19
CA LEU A 31 24.31 -3.47 -9.00
C LEU A 31 25.69 -3.87 -9.54
N ALA A 32 26.11 -5.12 -9.35
CA ALA A 32 27.36 -5.63 -9.92
C ALA A 32 27.36 -5.57 -11.45
N TYR A 33 26.23 -5.95 -12.08
CA TYR A 33 26.06 -5.86 -13.53
C TYR A 33 26.05 -4.40 -14.01
N ALA A 34 25.34 -3.51 -13.32
CA ALA A 34 25.31 -2.09 -13.64
C ALA A 34 26.71 -1.47 -13.57
N ALA A 35 27.48 -1.78 -12.53
CA ALA A 35 28.87 -1.34 -12.40
C ALA A 35 29.75 -1.88 -13.54
N HIS A 36 29.64 -3.17 -13.87
CA HIS A 36 30.37 -3.78 -14.98
C HIS A 36 30.04 -3.13 -16.34
N LYS A 37 28.79 -2.70 -16.55
CA LYS A 37 28.35 -2.00 -17.76
C LYS A 37 28.51 -0.48 -17.70
N SER A 38 29.09 0.07 -16.62
CA SER A 38 29.21 1.50 -16.39
C SER A 38 27.86 2.25 -16.48
N PHE A 39 26.78 1.59 -16.07
CA PHE A 39 25.46 2.20 -16.01
C PHE A 39 25.33 3.11 -14.79
N THR A 40 24.70 4.26 -14.99
CA THR A 40 24.29 5.11 -13.87
C THR A 40 22.96 4.59 -13.31
N VAL A 41 22.94 4.25 -12.03
CA VAL A 41 21.75 3.79 -11.32
C VAL A 41 21.15 4.96 -10.55
N PHE A 42 19.84 5.16 -10.69
CA PHE A 42 19.09 6.16 -9.94
C PHE A 42 18.11 5.47 -8.99
N GLN A 43 18.00 5.98 -7.78
CA GLN A 43 16.98 5.56 -6.81
C GLN A 43 15.82 6.58 -6.85
N MET A 44 14.60 6.08 -6.98
CA MET A 44 13.39 6.90 -6.91
C MET A 44 12.46 6.33 -5.84
N ASP A 45 12.21 7.12 -4.80
CA ASP A 45 11.18 6.82 -3.80
C ASP A 45 9.88 7.51 -4.21
N VAL A 46 8.90 6.73 -4.70
CA VAL A 46 7.62 7.28 -5.15
C VAL A 46 6.61 7.25 -4.01
N LYS A 47 6.63 8.30 -3.18
CA LYS A 47 5.69 8.48 -2.06
C LYS A 47 4.21 8.44 -2.47
N THR A 48 3.90 8.77 -3.74
CA THR A 48 2.54 8.85 -4.26
C THR A 48 2.01 7.56 -4.88
N VAL A 49 2.84 6.53 -5.10
CA VAL A 49 2.39 5.24 -5.69
C VAL A 49 1.25 4.63 -4.87
N PHE A 50 1.29 4.83 -3.55
CA PHE A 50 0.22 4.45 -2.63
C PHE A 50 -1.13 5.07 -3.00
N LEU A 51 -1.18 6.37 -3.29
CA LEU A 51 -2.42 7.12 -3.51
C LEU A 51 -3.02 6.91 -4.91
N HIS A 52 -2.28 6.28 -5.82
CA HIS A 52 -2.74 5.94 -7.17
C HIS A 52 -2.97 4.43 -7.36
N GLY A 53 -2.61 3.60 -6.38
CA GLY A 53 -2.93 2.18 -6.39
C GLY A 53 -4.44 1.95 -6.37
N THR A 54 -4.95 1.21 -7.36
CA THR A 54 -6.32 0.70 -7.36
C THR A 54 -6.43 -0.45 -6.37
N LEU A 55 -7.40 -0.39 -5.47
CA LEU A 55 -7.75 -1.49 -4.58
C LEU A 55 -8.43 -2.60 -5.41
N LYS A 56 -7.89 -3.82 -5.35
CA LYS A 56 -8.54 -5.00 -5.93
C LYS A 56 -9.68 -5.52 -5.05
N GLU A 57 -9.63 -5.22 -3.76
CA GLU A 57 -10.58 -5.69 -2.75
C GLU A 57 -11.35 -4.50 -2.17
N ASP A 58 -12.57 -4.78 -1.72
CA ASP A 58 -13.44 -3.79 -1.10
C ASP A 58 -13.01 -3.54 0.35
N VAL A 59 -12.29 -2.45 0.58
CA VAL A 59 -11.87 -2.06 1.93
C VAL A 59 -12.77 -0.96 2.47
N TYR A 60 -13.29 -1.17 3.69
CA TYR A 60 -14.12 -0.20 4.40
C TYR A 60 -13.37 0.40 5.58
N VAL A 61 -13.61 1.68 5.87
CA VAL A 61 -13.02 2.39 7.01
C VAL A 61 -14.10 3.10 7.81
N CYS A 62 -13.93 3.12 9.14
CA CYS A 62 -14.80 3.93 10.00
C CYS A 62 -14.70 5.41 9.63
N GLN A 63 -15.76 6.15 9.92
CA GLN A 63 -15.80 7.59 9.64
C GLN A 63 -14.67 8.31 10.40
N PRO A 64 -13.90 9.17 9.72
CA PRO A 64 -12.84 9.91 10.37
C PRO A 64 -13.41 10.86 11.43
N LYS A 65 -12.66 11.08 12.50
CA LYS A 65 -12.99 12.16 13.44
C LYS A 65 -13.03 13.49 12.68
N GLY A 66 -14.16 14.21 12.75
CA GLY A 66 -14.40 15.45 12.01
C GLY A 66 -15.11 15.29 10.66
N PHE A 67 -15.39 14.06 10.22
CA PHE A 67 -16.14 13.73 9.00
C PHE A 67 -17.24 12.70 9.28
N ILE A 68 -17.89 12.81 10.44
CA ILE A 68 -19.01 11.93 10.79
C ILE A 68 -20.29 12.52 10.17
N ASP A 69 -20.98 11.73 9.37
CA ASP A 69 -22.32 12.04 8.87
C ASP A 69 -23.32 11.95 10.03
N ALA A 70 -23.95 13.08 10.36
CA ALA A 70 -24.93 13.17 11.42
C ALA A 70 -26.20 12.34 11.15
N ASN A 71 -26.54 12.13 9.88
CA ASN A 71 -27.71 11.34 9.49
C ASN A 71 -27.43 9.83 9.50
N HIS A 72 -26.16 9.45 9.32
CA HIS A 72 -25.74 8.05 9.26
C HIS A 72 -24.49 7.80 10.11
N PRO A 73 -24.58 7.94 11.44
CA PRO A 73 -23.40 7.87 12.32
C PRO A 73 -22.74 6.49 12.34
N SER A 74 -23.47 5.43 11.99
CA SER A 74 -23.00 4.05 11.95
C SER A 74 -22.41 3.61 10.60
N HIS A 75 -22.50 4.44 9.56
CA HIS A 75 -21.96 4.10 8.25
C HIS A 75 -20.44 4.01 8.24
N VAL A 76 -19.93 3.27 7.27
CA VAL A 76 -18.50 3.14 6.96
C VAL A 76 -18.24 3.64 5.54
N TYR A 77 -17.05 4.16 5.29
CA TYR A 77 -16.63 4.61 3.97
C TYR A 77 -15.90 3.51 3.21
N LYS A 78 -16.29 3.29 1.96
CA LYS A 78 -15.54 2.43 1.03
C LYS A 78 -14.35 3.18 0.45
N LEU A 79 -13.15 2.63 0.59
CA LEU A 79 -11.94 3.18 -0.01
C LEU A 79 -11.91 2.91 -1.51
N LYS A 80 -11.75 3.97 -2.31
CA LYS A 80 -11.55 3.87 -3.76
C LYS A 80 -10.08 3.74 -4.17
N LYS A 81 -9.17 4.10 -3.25
CA LYS A 81 -7.72 4.16 -3.46
C LYS A 81 -7.00 3.58 -2.26
N VAL A 82 -5.85 2.96 -2.50
CA VAL A 82 -5.01 2.43 -1.43
C VAL A 82 -4.55 3.59 -0.52
N LEU A 83 -4.60 3.35 0.78
CA LEU A 83 -4.08 4.25 1.80
C LEU A 83 -2.87 3.61 2.49
N TYR A 84 -1.99 4.45 3.04
CA TYR A 84 -0.84 4.01 3.81
C TYR A 84 -1.28 3.20 5.04
N GLY A 85 -0.59 2.08 5.29
CA GLY A 85 -0.85 1.18 6.41
C GLY A 85 -1.82 0.03 6.11
N LEU A 86 -2.41 -0.05 4.90
CA LEU A 86 -3.16 -1.23 4.46
C LEU A 86 -2.19 -2.39 4.17
N LYS A 87 -2.60 -3.64 4.47
CA LYS A 87 -1.81 -4.83 4.16
C LYS A 87 -1.61 -5.05 2.65
N GLN A 88 -2.49 -4.48 1.82
CA GLN A 88 -2.36 -4.51 0.36
C GLN A 88 -1.51 -3.37 -0.21
N ALA A 89 -1.20 -2.37 0.61
CA ALA A 89 -0.31 -1.31 0.16
C ALA A 89 1.10 -1.88 -0.01
N PRO A 90 1.82 -1.56 -1.10
CA PRO A 90 3.24 -1.92 -1.23
C PRO A 90 3.98 -1.42 0.01
N ARG A 91 4.83 -2.22 0.67
CA ARG A 91 5.64 -1.71 1.79
C ARG A 91 6.93 -1.09 1.31
#